data_AF-A0A3L6RJY6-F1
#
_entry.id   AF-A0A3L6RJY6-F1
#
_cell.length_a   1.000
_cell.length_b   1.000
_cell.length_c   1.000
_cell.angle_alpha   90.00
_cell.angle_beta   90.00
_cell.angle_gamma   90.00
#
_symmetry.space_group_name_H-M   'P 1'
#
loop_
_entity.id
_entity.type
_entity.pdbx_description
1 polymer ?
#
loop_
_entity_poly.entity_id
_entity_poly.type
_entity_poly.pdbx_seq_one_letter_code
_entity_poly.pdbx_strand_id
1 'polypeptide(L)'
;MYTTKPLSLFNSHPEVAGEPPPEGGNAGYLIMKAATDEEDDETTCWGTRRVLELPFPQKRVLKVEYGEDDEVVVFVPVPDQPPASNRYYIVVASGKHKGLLMACSREEDMTMCCFCQCISDVEPRPFDPADVYQQIEIIQLRRGLFTARAVDADGFPPFIFRSKHWDVYESKKIVLDEAPGLDAALRSRQLAGAFPVATTAVVGKWYCPFFLVKEHGVPRREQMARSAFYEVLLEHRWEPVRGNDATGHAHGDDSKLASKKCSSAGASRRSRRPGGRGTPTRTCGS
;
A
#
# COMPACT_ATOMS: atom_id res chain seq x y z
N MET A 1 5.58 5.15 4.88
CA MET A 1 4.85 5.70 3.71
C MET A 1 5.48 5.15 2.45
N TYR A 2 4.75 5.09 1.34
CA TYR A 2 5.26 4.48 0.12
C TYR A 2 5.41 5.49 -1.01
N THR A 3 6.53 5.44 -1.71
CA THR A 3 6.71 6.08 -3.01
C THR A 3 6.48 5.06 -4.11
N THR A 4 6.20 5.52 -5.32
CA THR A 4 5.98 4.62 -6.46
C THR A 4 7.21 4.54 -7.34
N LYS A 5 7.54 3.34 -7.82
CA LYS A 5 8.60 3.10 -8.80
C LYS A 5 8.05 2.24 -9.96
N PRO A 6 8.43 2.52 -11.21
CA PRO A 6 8.02 1.68 -12.32
C PRO A 6 8.74 0.33 -12.27
N LEU A 7 8.06 -0.76 -12.64
CA LEU A 7 8.65 -2.11 -12.69
C LEU A 7 9.87 -2.17 -13.63
N SER A 8 9.79 -1.46 -14.76
CA SER A 8 10.87 -1.37 -15.75
C SER A 8 12.19 -0.83 -15.18
N LEU A 9 12.16 -0.03 -14.11
CA LEU A 9 13.37 0.43 -13.43
C LEU A 9 14.15 -0.75 -12.83
N PHE A 10 13.45 -1.68 -12.18
CA PHE A 10 14.09 -2.84 -11.54
C PHE A 10 14.55 -3.88 -12.56
N ASN A 11 13.84 -4.00 -13.69
CA ASN A 11 14.25 -4.88 -14.79
C ASN A 11 15.52 -4.38 -15.49
N SER A 12 15.67 -3.05 -15.62
CA SER A 12 16.83 -2.44 -16.28
C SER A 12 18.04 -2.26 -15.34
N HIS A 13 17.79 -2.05 -14.06
CA HIS A 13 18.81 -1.78 -13.04
C HIS A 13 18.58 -2.67 -11.80
N PRO A 14 18.96 -3.96 -11.86
CA PRO A 14 18.73 -4.92 -10.77
C PRO A 14 19.34 -4.49 -9.44
N GLU A 15 20.43 -3.72 -9.47
CA GLU A 15 21.09 -3.14 -8.30
C GLU A 15 20.16 -2.25 -7.47
N VAL A 16 19.26 -1.52 -8.13
CA VAL A 16 18.28 -0.63 -7.46
C VAL A 16 17.24 -1.45 -6.67
N ALA A 17 17.01 -2.70 -7.06
CA ALA A 17 16.11 -3.59 -6.32
C ALA A 17 16.69 -3.99 -4.96
N GLY A 18 18.02 -3.91 -4.78
CA GLY A 18 18.70 -4.20 -3.51
C GLY A 18 18.80 -3.00 -2.56
N GLU A 19 18.48 -1.80 -3.03
CA GLU A 19 18.58 -0.59 -2.21
C GLU A 19 17.31 -0.36 -1.39
N PRO A 20 17.43 -0.09 -0.08
CA PRO A 20 16.29 0.31 0.73
C PRO A 20 15.78 1.70 0.29
N PRO A 21 14.51 2.02 0.57
CA PRO A 21 13.97 3.35 0.31
C PRO A 21 14.78 4.46 1.01
N PRO A 22 15.14 5.56 0.32
CA PRO A 22 16.02 6.61 0.87
C PRO A 22 15.31 7.55 1.85
N GLU A 23 13.98 7.50 1.94
CA GLU A 23 13.21 8.37 2.82
C GLU A 23 13.06 7.75 4.23
N GLY A 24 12.98 8.61 5.25
CA GLY A 24 13.03 8.24 6.68
C GLY A 24 12.19 7.03 7.08
N GLY A 25 12.64 6.35 8.13
CA GLY A 25 12.20 5.01 8.53
C GLY A 25 10.69 4.75 8.45
N ASN A 26 10.36 3.49 8.19
CA ASN A 26 9.07 2.98 7.77
C ASN A 26 8.66 3.45 6.36
N ALA A 27 9.62 3.53 5.43
CA ALA A 27 9.38 3.89 4.02
C ALA A 27 9.35 2.66 3.11
N GLY A 28 8.63 2.71 2.00
CA GLY A 28 8.49 1.56 1.08
C GLY A 28 8.37 1.99 -0.37
N TYR A 29 8.52 1.02 -1.28
CA TYR A 29 8.22 1.20 -2.70
C TYR A 29 6.94 0.45 -3.08
N LEU A 30 6.04 1.10 -3.82
CA LEU A 30 4.99 0.43 -4.59
C LEU A 30 5.44 0.32 -6.04
N ILE A 31 5.44 -0.89 -6.55
CA ILE A 31 5.87 -1.21 -7.90
C ILE A 31 4.67 -1.04 -8.85
N MET A 32 4.85 -0.18 -9.83
CA MET A 32 3.85 0.11 -10.85
C MET A 32 4.28 -0.51 -12.18
N LYS A 33 3.45 -1.39 -12.72
CA LYS A 33 3.59 -1.82 -14.11
C LYS A 33 3.06 -0.71 -15.03
N ALA A 34 3.83 -0.30 -16.03
CA ALA A 34 3.39 0.71 -16.99
C ALA A 34 2.31 0.10 -17.91
N ALA A 35 1.46 0.95 -18.49
CA ALA A 35 0.42 0.49 -19.42
C ALA A 35 0.99 -0.20 -20.67
N THR A 36 2.22 0.15 -21.05
CA THR A 36 2.97 -0.44 -22.18
C THR A 36 3.50 -1.83 -21.87
N ASP A 37 3.81 -2.11 -20.61
CA ASP A 37 4.35 -3.41 -20.19
C ASP A 37 3.21 -4.46 -20.04
N GLU A 38 1.95 -4.02 -20.13
CA GLU A 38 0.76 -4.88 -20.09
C GLU A 38 0.62 -5.79 -21.33
N GLU A 39 1.46 -5.63 -22.35
CA GLU A 39 1.50 -6.47 -23.57
C GLU A 39 2.39 -7.72 -23.42
N ASP A 40 3.38 -7.71 -22.51
CA ASP A 40 4.29 -8.84 -22.27
C ASP A 40 3.70 -9.91 -21.32
N ASP A 41 2.45 -9.73 -20.89
CA ASP A 41 1.75 -10.70 -20.04
C ASP A 41 1.22 -11.89 -20.85
N GLU A 42 1.50 -13.10 -20.34
CA GLU A 42 0.87 -14.30 -20.85
C GLU A 42 -0.63 -14.23 -20.52
N THR A 43 -1.42 -13.87 -21.52
CA THR A 43 -2.87 -13.84 -21.44
C THR A 43 -3.37 -15.26 -21.65
N THR A 44 -4.02 -15.82 -20.63
CA THR A 44 -4.61 -17.17 -20.75
C THR A 44 -5.80 -17.16 -21.71
N CYS A 45 -6.29 -18.35 -22.07
CA CYS A 45 -7.47 -18.52 -22.93
C CYS A 45 -8.76 -17.84 -22.41
N TRP A 46 -8.78 -17.36 -21.16
CA TRP A 46 -9.91 -16.68 -20.53
C TRP A 46 -9.71 -15.16 -20.37
N GLY A 47 -8.63 -14.61 -20.93
CA GLY A 47 -8.31 -13.18 -20.81
C GLY A 47 -7.78 -12.78 -19.43
N THR A 48 -7.45 -13.74 -18.56
CA THR A 48 -6.76 -13.47 -17.30
C THR A 48 -5.26 -13.33 -17.57
N ARG A 49 -4.64 -12.32 -16.97
CA ARG A 49 -3.20 -12.07 -17.11
C ARG A 49 -2.46 -12.75 -15.99
N ARG A 50 -1.54 -13.63 -16.33
CA ARG A 50 -0.68 -14.31 -15.36
C ARG A 50 0.50 -13.40 -15.01
N VAL A 51 0.80 -13.27 -13.72
CA VAL A 51 1.97 -12.57 -13.24
C VAL A 51 3.15 -13.54 -13.26
N LEU A 52 4.21 -13.19 -13.98
CA LEU A 52 5.30 -14.12 -14.29
C LEU A 52 6.55 -13.90 -13.45
N GLU A 53 6.74 -12.70 -12.90
CA GLU A 53 7.99 -12.29 -12.28
C GLU A 53 7.76 -11.42 -11.04
N LEU A 54 8.75 -11.42 -10.15
CA LEU A 54 8.87 -10.52 -9.00
C LEU A 54 9.64 -9.24 -9.40
N PRO A 55 9.46 -8.14 -8.64
CA PRO A 55 8.47 -7.96 -7.58
C PRO A 55 7.05 -7.84 -8.12
N PHE A 56 6.05 -8.31 -7.35
CA PHE A 56 4.65 -8.23 -7.80
C PHE A 56 4.18 -6.78 -8.00
N PRO A 57 3.30 -6.50 -8.97
CA PRO A 57 2.75 -5.16 -9.17
C PRO A 57 1.68 -4.80 -8.12
N GLN A 58 1.73 -3.60 -7.55
CA GLN A 58 0.78 -3.14 -6.52
C GLN A 58 -0.45 -2.40 -7.09
N LYS A 59 -0.52 -2.19 -8.41
CA LYS A 59 -1.67 -1.56 -9.10
C LYS A 59 -2.82 -2.54 -9.38
N ARG A 60 -2.78 -3.73 -8.77
CA ARG A 60 -3.73 -4.82 -8.95
C ARG A 60 -3.97 -5.56 -7.65
N VAL A 61 -5.20 -6.01 -7.47
CA VAL A 61 -5.52 -7.15 -6.61
C VAL A 61 -5.11 -8.40 -7.39
N LEU A 62 -4.43 -9.33 -6.72
CA LEU A 62 -3.95 -10.56 -7.32
C LEU A 62 -4.78 -11.74 -6.82
N LYS A 63 -4.94 -12.75 -7.67
CA LYS A 63 -5.53 -14.04 -7.35
C LYS A 63 -4.40 -15.07 -7.33
N VAL A 64 -4.22 -15.74 -6.20
CA VAL A 64 -3.29 -16.85 -6.02
C VAL A 64 -4.09 -18.13 -6.19
N GLU A 65 -3.59 -19.07 -7.00
CA GLU A 65 -4.25 -20.34 -7.27
C GLU A 65 -3.30 -21.52 -7.02
N TYR A 66 -3.80 -22.55 -6.34
CA TYR A 66 -3.15 -23.83 -6.15
C TYR A 66 -4.18 -24.97 -6.19
N GLY A 67 -4.20 -25.75 -7.27
CA GLY A 67 -5.16 -26.83 -7.42
C GLY A 67 -6.60 -26.30 -7.47
N GLU A 68 -7.42 -26.70 -6.50
CA GLU A 68 -8.80 -26.22 -6.34
C GLU A 68 -8.90 -25.03 -5.36
N ASP A 69 -7.82 -24.73 -4.63
CA ASP A 69 -7.78 -23.63 -3.67
C ASP A 69 -7.37 -22.33 -4.36
N ASP A 70 -8.08 -21.25 -4.04
CA ASP A 70 -7.73 -19.90 -4.46
C ASP A 70 -7.83 -18.88 -3.34
N GLU A 71 -7.06 -17.81 -3.47
CA GLU A 71 -7.17 -16.67 -2.57
C GLU A 71 -6.96 -15.36 -3.33
N VAL A 72 -7.78 -14.36 -3.00
CA VAL A 72 -7.72 -13.05 -3.65
C VAL A 72 -7.11 -12.06 -2.67
N VAL A 73 -5.90 -11.56 -3.00
CA VAL A 73 -5.05 -10.81 -2.07
C VAL A 73 -4.52 -9.51 -2.65
N VAL A 74 -4.06 -8.62 -1.77
CA VAL A 74 -3.18 -7.50 -2.10
C VAL A 74 -1.85 -7.74 -1.38
N PHE A 75 -0.77 -7.83 -2.16
CA PHE A 75 0.58 -7.89 -1.64
C PHE A 75 1.09 -6.48 -1.38
N VAL A 76 1.33 -6.15 -0.11
CA VAL A 76 1.87 -4.85 0.30
C VAL A 76 3.33 -5.05 0.72
N PRO A 77 4.32 -4.47 0.02
CA PRO A 77 5.73 -4.64 0.36
C PRO A 77 6.01 -4.22 1.80
N VAL A 78 6.82 -5.00 2.52
CA VAL A 78 7.24 -4.63 3.88
C VAL A 78 8.10 -3.36 3.80
N PRO A 79 7.82 -2.32 4.61
CA PRO A 79 8.60 -1.10 4.63
C PRO A 79 10.01 -1.35 5.17
N ASP A 80 10.95 -0.45 4.86
CA ASP A 80 12.37 -0.51 5.18
C ASP A 80 13.09 -1.75 4.61
N GLN A 81 12.45 -2.43 3.68
CA GLN A 81 13.04 -3.55 2.96
C GLN A 81 13.24 -3.19 1.49
N PRO A 82 14.34 -3.64 0.87
CA PRO A 82 14.55 -3.48 -0.56
C PRO A 82 13.51 -4.33 -1.32
N PRO A 83 13.07 -3.91 -2.53
CA PRO A 83 12.14 -4.69 -3.34
C PRO A 83 12.59 -6.14 -3.59
N ALA A 84 13.90 -6.37 -3.74
CA ALA A 84 14.49 -7.70 -3.91
C ALA A 84 14.33 -8.63 -2.71
N SER A 85 13.98 -8.11 -1.52
CA SER A 85 13.65 -8.95 -0.36
C SER A 85 12.41 -9.81 -0.60
N ASN A 86 11.53 -9.39 -1.53
CA ASN A 86 10.26 -10.05 -1.82
C ASN A 86 9.41 -10.32 -0.57
N ARG A 87 9.52 -9.46 0.45
CA ARG A 87 8.75 -9.55 1.69
C ARG A 87 7.49 -8.72 1.58
N TYR A 88 6.37 -9.33 1.91
CA TYR A 88 5.06 -8.71 1.82
C TYR A 88 4.21 -8.97 3.07
N TYR A 89 3.39 -7.99 3.40
CA TYR A 89 2.13 -8.23 4.09
C TYR A 89 1.10 -8.69 3.05
N ILE A 90 0.49 -9.84 3.28
CA ILE A 90 -0.54 -10.41 2.39
C ILE A 90 -1.91 -10.08 2.96
N VAL A 91 -2.62 -9.14 2.33
CA VAL A 91 -3.95 -8.72 2.77
C VAL A 91 -5.03 -9.48 2.00
N VAL A 92 -5.95 -10.13 2.71
CA VAL A 92 -7.13 -10.76 2.11
C VAL A 92 -8.03 -9.70 1.50
N ALA A 93 -8.35 -9.80 0.21
CA ALA A 93 -9.13 -8.80 -0.54
C ALA A 93 -10.60 -9.20 -0.79
N SER A 94 -10.98 -10.43 -0.42
CA SER A 94 -12.32 -10.97 -0.65
C SER A 94 -12.89 -11.72 0.57
N GLY A 95 -14.14 -12.19 0.47
CA GLY A 95 -14.73 -13.05 1.49
C GLY A 95 -14.96 -12.41 2.86
N LYS A 96 -15.00 -13.26 3.90
CA LYS A 96 -15.25 -12.88 5.31
C LYS A 96 -14.06 -12.17 5.95
N HIS A 97 -12.84 -12.57 5.60
CA HIS A 97 -11.60 -12.04 6.18
C HIS A 97 -11.07 -10.79 5.45
N LYS A 98 -11.83 -10.25 4.49
CA LYS A 98 -11.42 -9.06 3.75
C LYS A 98 -10.93 -7.93 4.66
N GLY A 99 -9.72 -7.46 4.41
CA GLY A 99 -9.05 -6.41 5.17
C GLY A 99 -8.12 -6.92 6.27
N LEU A 100 -8.08 -8.23 6.53
CA LEU A 100 -7.17 -8.86 7.48
C LEU A 100 -5.90 -9.32 6.76
N LEU A 101 -4.83 -9.47 7.53
CA LEU A 101 -3.55 -9.95 7.04
C LEU A 101 -3.43 -11.44 7.32
N MET A 102 -2.86 -12.15 6.37
CA MET A 102 -2.44 -13.52 6.59
C MET A 102 -1.24 -13.56 7.53
N ALA A 103 -1.14 -14.63 8.30
CA ALA A 103 -0.05 -14.85 9.23
C ALA A 103 0.46 -16.28 9.08
N CYS A 104 1.75 -16.46 9.31
CA CYS A 104 2.35 -17.78 9.47
C CYS A 104 1.88 -18.42 10.77
N SER A 105 1.63 -19.72 10.71
CA SER A 105 1.47 -20.58 11.89
C SER A 105 2.82 -20.87 12.53
N ARG A 106 2.84 -21.27 13.79
CA ARG A 106 4.02 -21.75 14.50
C ARG A 106 3.84 -23.22 14.87
N GLU A 107 4.90 -23.82 15.43
CA GLU A 107 4.83 -25.18 15.95
C GLU A 107 3.73 -25.35 17.02
N GLU A 108 3.52 -24.33 17.86
CA GLU A 108 2.45 -24.35 18.88
C GLU A 108 1.03 -24.34 18.30
N ASP A 109 0.87 -23.94 17.03
CA ASP A 109 -0.41 -23.95 16.33
C ASP A 109 -0.66 -25.31 15.62
N MET A 110 0.30 -26.23 15.63
CA MET A 110 0.14 -27.55 15.00
C MET A 110 -0.90 -28.39 15.74
N THR A 111 -1.66 -29.16 14.95
CA THR A 111 -2.68 -30.07 15.46
C THR A 111 -2.31 -31.51 15.18
N MET A 112 -2.67 -32.41 16.08
CA MET A 112 -2.56 -33.85 15.87
C MET A 112 -3.61 -34.30 14.86
N CYS A 113 -3.19 -34.87 13.73
CA CYS A 113 -4.09 -35.49 12.75
C CYS A 113 -3.49 -36.80 12.24
N CYS A 114 -4.27 -37.88 12.22
CA CYS A 114 -3.88 -39.18 11.62
C CYS A 114 -2.46 -39.68 11.97
N PHE A 115 -2.09 -39.62 13.25
CA PHE A 115 -0.78 -40.04 13.81
C PHE A 115 0.43 -39.18 13.40
N CYS A 116 0.22 -38.00 12.80
CA CYS A 116 1.26 -37.00 12.56
C CYS A 116 0.87 -35.61 13.10
N GLN A 117 1.87 -34.75 13.29
CA GLN A 117 1.64 -33.33 13.52
C GLN A 117 1.36 -32.66 12.17
N CYS A 118 0.17 -32.08 12.04
CA CYS A 118 -0.25 -31.31 10.88
C CYS A 118 -0.23 -29.82 11.21
N ILE A 119 0.35 -29.04 10.31
CA ILE A 119 0.33 -27.58 10.40
C ILE A 119 -1.13 -27.13 10.25
N SER A 120 -1.67 -26.49 11.29
CA SER A 120 -2.96 -25.82 11.22
C SER A 120 -2.75 -24.37 10.85
N ASP A 121 -3.45 -23.90 9.82
CA ASP A 121 -3.36 -22.50 9.40
C ASP A 121 -4.03 -21.59 10.41
N VAL A 122 -3.31 -20.54 10.84
CA VAL A 122 -3.88 -19.48 11.67
C VAL A 122 -4.82 -18.62 10.81
N GLU A 123 -5.99 -18.26 11.35
CA GLU A 123 -6.91 -17.38 10.64
C GLU A 123 -6.29 -15.99 10.40
N PRO A 124 -6.59 -15.33 9.26
CA PRO A 124 -6.13 -13.98 9.00
C PRO A 124 -6.53 -13.02 10.14
N ARG A 125 -5.62 -12.14 10.54
CA ARG A 125 -5.77 -11.29 11.72
C ARG A 125 -5.45 -9.81 11.44
N PRO A 126 -5.85 -8.90 12.34
CA PRO A 126 -5.52 -7.50 12.18
C PRO A 126 -4.02 -7.22 12.05
N PHE A 127 -3.64 -6.28 11.16
CA PHE A 127 -2.28 -5.74 11.11
C PHE A 127 -1.74 -5.41 12.50
N ASP A 128 -0.58 -5.97 12.81
CA ASP A 128 0.20 -5.70 14.01
C ASP A 128 1.67 -5.52 13.61
N PRO A 129 2.26 -4.32 13.80
CA PRO A 129 3.65 -4.07 13.44
C PRO A 129 4.67 -4.89 14.25
N ALA A 130 4.28 -5.44 15.41
CA ALA A 130 5.14 -6.31 16.22
C ALA A 130 5.08 -7.78 15.78
N ASP A 131 4.12 -8.12 14.93
CA ASP A 131 3.85 -9.50 14.51
C ASP A 131 4.66 -9.86 13.27
N VAL A 132 5.88 -10.37 13.50
CA VAL A 132 6.78 -10.85 12.44
C VAL A 132 6.15 -11.93 11.56
N TYR A 133 5.21 -12.71 12.10
CA TYR A 133 4.53 -13.77 11.36
C TYR A 133 3.55 -13.24 10.29
N GLN A 134 3.23 -11.95 10.27
CA GLN A 134 2.49 -11.33 9.16
C GLN A 134 3.37 -10.99 7.96
N GLN A 135 4.70 -11.10 8.09
CA GLN A 135 5.64 -10.89 7.01
C GLN A 135 5.99 -12.21 6.35
N ILE A 136 5.67 -12.31 5.05
CA ILE A 136 5.90 -13.50 4.26
C ILE A 136 6.84 -13.14 3.11
N GLU A 137 7.86 -13.95 2.92
CA GLU A 137 8.77 -13.83 1.78
C GLU A 137 8.29 -14.72 0.63
N ILE A 138 8.16 -14.13 -0.55
CA ILE A 138 7.78 -14.83 -1.76
C ILE A 138 9.04 -15.23 -2.53
N ILE A 139 9.11 -16.51 -2.88
CA ILE A 139 10.22 -17.10 -3.62
C ILE A 139 9.72 -17.45 -5.02
N GLN A 140 10.34 -16.86 -6.04
CA GLN A 140 10.12 -17.28 -7.41
C GLN A 140 11.01 -18.48 -7.73
N LEU A 141 10.41 -19.64 -7.97
CA LEU A 141 11.14 -20.87 -8.29
C LEU A 141 11.60 -20.86 -9.75
N ARG A 142 10.69 -20.48 -10.64
CA ARG A 142 10.90 -20.22 -12.07
C ARG A 142 9.87 -19.17 -12.53
N ARG A 143 10.00 -18.67 -13.74
CA ARG A 143 9.02 -17.75 -14.35
C ARG A 143 7.60 -18.31 -14.22
N GLY A 144 6.71 -17.55 -13.58
CA GLY A 144 5.30 -17.87 -13.33
C GLY A 144 5.03 -18.87 -12.20
N LEU A 145 6.05 -19.38 -11.50
CA LEU A 145 5.89 -20.35 -10.41
C LEU A 145 6.50 -19.82 -9.13
N PHE A 146 5.66 -19.66 -8.10
CA PHE A 146 6.05 -19.07 -6.83
C PHE A 146 5.82 -20.04 -5.68
N THR A 147 6.58 -19.87 -4.60
CA THR A 147 6.34 -20.46 -3.28
C THR A 147 6.58 -19.38 -2.23
N ALA A 148 6.39 -19.68 -0.95
CA ALA A 148 6.65 -18.74 0.11
C ALA A 148 7.38 -19.37 1.30
N ARG A 149 8.12 -18.54 2.03
CA ARG A 149 8.67 -18.88 3.34
C ARG A 149 8.27 -17.83 4.37
N ALA A 150 8.21 -18.24 5.63
CA ALA A 150 8.10 -17.29 6.73
C ALA A 150 9.40 -16.48 6.83
N VAL A 151 9.29 -15.23 7.30
CA VAL A 151 10.47 -14.43 7.63
C VAL A 151 11.15 -14.94 8.90
N ASP A 152 10.36 -15.42 9.86
CA ASP A 152 10.87 -16.11 11.05
C ASP A 152 11.09 -17.61 10.78
N ALA A 153 12.09 -18.21 11.42
CA ALA A 153 12.55 -19.56 11.13
C ALA A 153 11.57 -20.65 11.61
N ASP A 154 10.76 -20.35 12.62
CA ASP A 154 9.75 -21.26 13.18
C ASP A 154 8.35 -21.07 12.56
N GLY A 155 8.23 -20.17 11.58
CA GLY A 155 6.98 -19.85 10.92
C GLY A 155 6.66 -20.76 9.73
N PHE A 156 5.39 -21.10 9.58
CA PHE A 156 4.83 -21.82 8.44
C PHE A 156 3.81 -20.93 7.72
N PRO A 157 4.08 -20.46 6.49
CA PRO A 157 3.08 -19.70 5.71
C PRO A 157 1.77 -20.47 5.55
N PRO A 158 0.63 -19.79 5.34
CA PRO A 158 -0.64 -20.46 5.09
C PRO A 158 -0.54 -21.48 3.95
N PHE A 159 -1.35 -22.54 3.99
CA PHE A 159 -1.25 -23.72 3.13
C PHE A 159 -1.02 -23.38 1.66
N ILE A 160 -1.89 -22.53 1.09
CA ILE A 160 -1.81 -22.13 -0.33
C ILE A 160 -0.45 -21.53 -0.70
N PHE A 161 0.22 -20.82 0.23
CA PHE A 161 1.51 -20.17 0.01
C PHE A 161 2.71 -21.09 0.24
N ARG A 162 2.62 -22.04 1.18
CA ARG A 162 3.69 -23.03 1.47
C ARG A 162 3.66 -24.25 0.55
N SER A 163 2.64 -24.37 -0.30
CA SER A 163 2.57 -25.40 -1.34
C SER A 163 3.78 -25.36 -2.29
N LYS A 164 4.02 -26.50 -2.95
CA LYS A 164 5.21 -26.73 -3.81
C LYS A 164 5.41 -25.61 -4.85
N HIS A 165 4.34 -25.18 -5.49
CA HIS A 165 4.30 -23.97 -6.30
C HIS A 165 2.84 -23.53 -6.47
N TRP A 166 2.61 -22.24 -6.63
CA TRP A 166 1.32 -21.64 -6.94
C TRP A 166 1.46 -20.60 -8.05
N ASP A 167 0.33 -20.33 -8.71
CA ASP A 167 0.20 -19.40 -9.81
C ASP A 167 -0.44 -18.09 -9.34
N VAL A 168 -0.17 -17.01 -10.08
CA VAL A 168 -0.68 -15.69 -9.75
C VAL A 168 -1.31 -15.06 -10.98
N TYR A 169 -2.51 -14.52 -10.80
CA TYR A 169 -3.26 -13.85 -11.84
C TYR A 169 -3.68 -12.45 -11.40
N GLU A 170 -3.65 -11.50 -12.34
CA GLU A 170 -4.26 -10.20 -12.10
C GLU A 170 -5.78 -10.33 -12.02
N SER A 171 -6.39 -9.71 -11.01
CA SER A 171 -7.84 -9.68 -10.83
C SER A 171 -8.40 -8.27 -11.06
N LYS A 172 -8.35 -7.40 -10.05
CA LYS A 172 -8.98 -6.07 -10.09
C LYS A 172 -7.94 -4.95 -10.12
N LYS A 173 -8.14 -3.93 -10.95
CA LYS A 173 -7.30 -2.72 -10.97
C LYS A 173 -7.45 -1.91 -9.66
N ILE A 174 -6.31 -1.50 -9.10
CA ILE A 174 -6.23 -0.52 -8.01
C ILE A 174 -5.81 0.81 -8.65
N VAL A 175 -6.44 1.91 -8.24
CA VAL A 175 -6.09 3.25 -8.72
C VAL A 175 -4.87 3.73 -7.94
N LEU A 176 -3.71 3.70 -8.60
CA LEU A 176 -2.44 4.26 -8.12
C LEU A 176 -1.84 5.08 -9.26
N ASP A 177 -1.40 6.28 -8.93
CA ASP A 177 -0.71 7.21 -9.82
C ASP A 177 0.72 7.43 -9.30
N GLU A 178 1.52 8.20 -10.03
CA GLU A 178 2.87 8.54 -9.58
C GLU A 178 2.85 9.30 -8.25
N ALA A 179 3.69 8.84 -7.34
CA ALA A 179 3.96 9.39 -6.02
C ALA A 179 5.48 9.35 -5.78
N PRO A 180 6.24 10.35 -6.26
CA PRO A 180 7.71 10.33 -6.22
C PRO A 180 8.29 10.55 -4.81
N GLY A 181 7.45 10.89 -3.82
CA GLY A 181 7.89 11.27 -2.48
C GLY A 181 7.99 12.79 -2.32
N LEU A 182 8.97 13.24 -1.55
CA LEU A 182 9.21 14.67 -1.29
C LEU A 182 9.90 15.35 -2.48
N ASP A 183 9.31 16.44 -2.99
CA ASP A 183 10.00 17.34 -3.91
C ASP A 183 10.83 18.36 -3.11
N ALA A 184 12.08 17.98 -2.81
CA ALA A 184 13.01 18.80 -2.04
C ALA A 184 13.34 20.14 -2.72
N ALA A 185 13.37 20.19 -4.05
CA ALA A 185 13.70 21.40 -4.80
C ALA A 185 12.53 22.39 -4.75
N LEU A 186 11.30 21.92 -4.99
CA LEU A 186 10.09 22.74 -4.86
C LEU A 186 9.92 23.24 -3.42
N ARG A 187 10.10 22.35 -2.43
CA ARG A 187 10.05 22.72 -1.01
C ARG A 187 11.06 23.80 -0.66
N SER A 188 12.32 23.66 -1.11
CA SER A 188 13.38 24.63 -0.83
C SER A 188 13.12 25.97 -1.52
N ARG A 189 12.68 25.96 -2.78
CA ARG A 189 12.33 27.18 -3.51
C ARG A 189 11.20 27.96 -2.83
N GLN A 190 10.21 27.27 -2.29
CA GLN A 190 9.14 27.92 -1.54
C GLN A 190 9.61 28.52 -0.21
N LEU A 191 10.64 27.94 0.41
CA LEU A 191 11.25 28.49 1.62
C LEU A 191 12.16 29.69 1.33
N ALA A 192 12.75 29.77 0.13
CA ALA A 192 13.77 30.76 -0.25
C ALA A 192 13.24 32.03 -0.96
N GLY A 193 12.00 32.04 -1.47
CA GLY A 193 11.50 33.08 -2.37
C GLY A 193 10.28 33.86 -1.86
N ALA A 194 10.33 35.19 -2.00
CA ALA A 194 9.37 36.23 -1.62
C ALA A 194 7.90 35.77 -1.53
N PHE A 195 7.31 35.92 -0.34
CA PHE A 195 5.91 35.61 0.01
C PHE A 195 4.90 36.06 -1.06
N PRO A 196 4.49 35.18 -2.00
CA PRO A 196 3.33 35.48 -2.82
C PRO A 196 2.13 35.21 -1.94
N VAL A 197 1.21 36.16 -1.89
CA VAL A 197 -0.05 36.05 -1.16
C VAL A 197 -0.71 34.69 -1.45
N ALA A 198 -0.91 33.90 -0.39
CA ALA A 198 -1.82 32.76 -0.32
C ALA A 198 -1.72 31.66 -1.42
N THR A 199 -0.52 31.29 -1.88
CA THR A 199 -0.36 30.11 -2.73
C THR A 199 -0.12 28.85 -1.89
N THR A 200 -1.01 27.87 -2.03
CA THR A 200 -0.81 26.50 -1.54
C THR A 200 -0.12 25.70 -2.64
N ALA A 201 0.93 24.94 -2.34
CA ALA A 201 1.46 23.95 -3.27
C ALA A 201 1.70 22.61 -2.59
N VAL A 202 1.48 21.54 -3.35
CA VAL A 202 1.84 20.18 -2.95
C VAL A 202 3.35 20.01 -3.17
N VAL A 203 4.08 19.76 -2.09
CA VAL A 203 5.54 19.57 -2.08
C VAL A 203 5.93 18.11 -1.87
N GLY A 204 4.97 17.21 -1.71
CA GLY A 204 5.24 15.78 -1.65
C GLY A 204 3.99 14.93 -1.76
N LYS A 205 4.16 13.73 -2.29
CA LYS A 205 3.07 12.77 -2.52
C LYS A 205 3.55 11.35 -2.23
N TRP A 206 2.75 10.63 -1.45
CA TRP A 206 2.97 9.23 -1.04
C TRP A 206 1.67 8.42 -1.05
N TYR A 207 1.80 7.12 -0.89
CA TYR A 207 0.70 6.22 -0.53
C TYR A 207 0.87 5.62 0.86
N CYS A 208 -0.25 5.32 1.51
CA CYS A 208 -0.32 4.63 2.79
C CYS A 208 -1.31 3.47 2.70
N PRO A 209 -0.91 2.22 3.00
CA PRO A 209 -1.84 1.09 3.09
C PRO A 209 -2.99 1.39 4.06
N PHE A 210 -4.20 0.94 3.70
CA PHE A 210 -5.41 1.22 4.49
C PHE A 210 -5.30 0.75 5.94
N PHE A 211 -4.61 -0.37 6.21
CA PHE A 211 -4.50 -0.94 7.54
C PHE A 211 -3.62 -0.11 8.50
N LEU A 212 -2.86 0.87 7.98
CA LEU A 212 -2.12 1.86 8.79
C LEU A 212 -2.96 3.09 9.13
N VAL A 213 -4.13 3.26 8.48
CA VAL A 213 -5.02 4.42 8.65
C VAL A 213 -6.27 3.98 9.39
N LYS A 214 -6.67 4.71 10.43
CA LYS A 214 -7.94 4.48 11.13
C LYS A 214 -9.00 5.47 10.64
N GLU A 215 -9.92 5.02 9.80
CA GLU A 215 -11.11 5.81 9.45
C GLU A 215 -12.15 5.72 10.58
N HIS A 216 -12.53 6.88 11.15
CA HIS A 216 -13.50 6.91 12.23
C HIS A 216 -14.88 6.40 11.77
N GLY A 217 -15.44 5.44 12.51
CA GLY A 217 -16.76 4.87 12.25
C GLY A 217 -16.83 3.95 11.03
N VAL A 218 -15.70 3.57 10.42
CA VAL A 218 -15.66 2.71 9.24
C VAL A 218 -15.01 1.37 9.60
N PRO A 219 -15.74 0.24 9.50
CA PRO A 219 -15.15 -1.07 9.69
C PRO A 219 -14.04 -1.34 8.66
N ARG A 220 -13.00 -2.05 9.08
CA ARG A 220 -11.82 -2.35 8.25
C ARG A 220 -12.16 -2.98 6.89
N ARG A 221 -13.11 -3.91 6.88
CA ARG A 221 -13.59 -4.58 5.66
C ARG A 221 -14.17 -3.59 4.65
N GLU A 222 -14.90 -2.59 5.14
CA GLU A 222 -15.45 -1.51 4.31
C GLU A 222 -14.35 -0.56 3.87
N GLN A 223 -13.41 -0.21 4.76
CA GLN A 223 -12.26 0.62 4.44
C GLN A 223 -11.45 0.04 3.28
N MET A 224 -11.09 -1.24 3.34
CA MET A 224 -10.40 -1.92 2.23
C MET A 224 -11.24 -1.97 0.96
N ALA A 225 -12.57 -2.09 1.08
CA ALA A 225 -13.45 -2.09 -0.09
C ALA A 225 -13.47 -0.74 -0.82
N ARG A 226 -13.20 0.37 -0.12
CA ARG A 226 -13.05 1.71 -0.69
C ARG A 226 -11.70 1.87 -1.37
N SER A 227 -10.61 1.59 -0.65
CA SER A 227 -9.26 1.62 -1.21
C SER A 227 -8.28 0.76 -0.42
N ALA A 228 -7.34 0.11 -1.14
CA ALA A 228 -6.21 -0.58 -0.51
C ALA A 228 -5.11 0.41 -0.07
N PHE A 229 -4.99 1.55 -0.75
CA PHE A 229 -3.99 2.58 -0.47
C PHE A 229 -4.63 3.97 -0.44
N TYR A 230 -4.27 4.76 0.56
CA TYR A 230 -4.64 6.16 0.69
C TYR A 230 -3.54 7.03 0.13
N GLU A 231 -3.92 8.05 -0.64
CA GLU A 231 -3.00 9.09 -1.07
C GLU A 231 -2.72 10.04 0.11
N VAL A 232 -1.44 10.35 0.31
CA VAL A 232 -0.97 11.30 1.32
C VAL A 232 -0.24 12.41 0.61
N LEU A 233 -0.75 13.64 0.76
CA LEU A 233 -0.17 14.84 0.17
C LEU A 233 0.42 15.72 1.29
N LEU A 234 1.62 16.24 1.04
CA LEU A 234 2.20 17.30 1.87
C LEU A 234 2.01 18.63 1.15
N GLU A 235 1.15 19.47 1.69
CA GLU A 235 0.92 20.83 1.21
C GLU A 235 1.72 21.84 2.05
N HIS A 236 2.29 22.82 1.36
CA HIS A 236 2.94 23.96 1.98
C HIS A 236 2.15 25.23 1.63
N ARG A 237 1.86 26.04 2.64
CA ARG A 237 1.09 27.28 2.54
C ARG A 237 1.70 28.34 3.43
N TRP A 238 1.73 29.57 2.91
CA TRP A 238 2.06 30.76 3.68
C TRP A 238 0.78 31.41 4.22
N GLU A 239 0.70 31.57 5.54
CA GLU A 239 -0.37 32.32 6.19
C GLU A 239 0.20 33.61 6.80
N PRO A 240 -0.36 34.78 6.47
CA PRO A 240 0.06 36.02 7.09
C PRO A 240 -0.28 35.98 8.58
N VAL A 241 0.71 36.20 9.43
CA VAL A 241 0.48 36.41 10.86
C VAL A 241 -0.15 37.80 10.99
N ARG A 242 -1.44 37.87 11.35
CA ARG A 242 -2.08 39.14 11.68
C ARG A 242 -1.37 39.69 12.92
N GLY A 243 -0.63 40.79 12.76
CA GLY A 243 -0.21 41.59 13.90
C GLY A 243 -1.46 42.11 14.57
N ASN A 244 -1.59 41.90 15.88
CA ASN A 244 -2.54 42.70 16.66
C ASN A 244 -2.17 44.16 16.42
N ASP A 245 -3.17 44.99 16.10
CA ASP A 245 -3.03 46.43 16.03
C ASP A 245 -2.60 46.95 17.40
N ALA A 246 -1.29 47.00 17.63
CA ALA A 246 -0.69 47.66 18.76
C ALA A 246 -0.78 49.17 18.51
N THR A 247 -1.95 49.73 18.80
CA THR A 247 -2.05 51.13 19.22
C THR A 247 -1.31 51.26 20.54
N GLY A 248 -0.14 51.89 20.53
CA GLY A 248 0.52 52.34 21.76
C GLY A 248 2.03 52.24 21.77
N HIS A 249 2.66 53.37 21.47
CA HIS A 249 3.94 53.89 21.97
C HIS A 249 5.22 53.04 21.94
N ALA A 250 6.24 53.64 21.33
CA ALA A 250 7.63 53.24 21.32
C ALA A 250 8.19 52.93 22.71
N HIS A 251 8.82 51.77 22.87
CA HIS A 251 10.14 51.63 23.51
C HIS A 251 10.67 50.18 23.40
N GLY A 252 11.95 50.04 23.04
CA GLY A 252 12.87 49.09 23.69
C GLY A 252 12.82 47.60 23.31
N ASP A 253 13.88 47.18 22.63
CA ASP A 253 14.64 45.92 22.80
C ASP A 253 14.05 44.53 22.51
N ASP A 254 14.95 43.73 21.91
CA ASP A 254 14.99 42.26 21.80
C ASP A 254 13.83 41.51 21.11
N SER A 255 13.95 41.38 19.79
CA SER A 255 13.18 40.41 19.00
C SER A 255 13.71 38.98 19.19
N LYS A 256 13.27 38.32 20.27
CA LYS A 256 13.31 36.85 20.41
C LYS A 256 12.46 36.18 19.32
N LEU A 257 13.09 35.45 18.41
CA LEU A 257 12.41 34.51 17.52
C LEU A 257 11.80 33.36 18.33
N ALA A 258 10.50 33.41 18.58
CA ALA A 258 9.76 32.28 19.12
C ALA A 258 9.48 31.27 18.01
N SER A 259 10.26 30.18 17.98
CA SER A 259 9.96 28.99 17.19
C SER A 259 8.71 28.31 17.78
N LYS A 260 7.58 28.35 17.04
CA LYS A 260 6.40 27.54 17.35
C LYS A 260 6.25 26.46 16.27
N LYS A 261 6.28 25.21 16.75
CA LYS A 261 6.11 23.96 15.99
C LYS A 261 4.87 24.02 15.09
N CYS A 262 5.04 23.61 13.84
CA CYS A 262 3.97 23.36 12.88
C CYS A 262 3.39 21.96 13.14
N SER A 263 2.10 21.88 13.44
CA SER A 263 1.33 20.63 13.48
C SER A 263 0.69 20.37 12.12
N SER A 264 1.02 19.24 11.50
CA SER A 264 0.42 18.79 10.25
C SER A 264 -1.00 18.27 10.50
N ALA A 265 -2.02 18.99 10.01
CA ALA A 265 -3.39 18.50 9.94
C ALA A 265 -3.64 17.89 8.55
N GLY A 266 -3.88 16.59 8.49
CA GLY A 266 -4.30 15.91 7.26
C GLY A 266 -5.80 16.12 7.03
N ALA A 267 -6.18 16.69 5.88
CA ALA A 267 -7.57 16.79 5.46
C ALA A 267 -7.86 15.74 4.38
N SER A 268 -8.83 14.86 4.63
CA SER A 268 -9.38 13.93 3.64
C SER A 268 -10.52 14.62 2.88
N ARG A 269 -10.40 14.77 1.56
CA ARG A 269 -11.48 15.27 0.70
C ARG A 269 -12.24 14.11 0.07
N ARG A 270 -13.57 14.09 0.28
CA ARG A 270 -14.51 13.18 -0.39
C ARG A 270 -14.84 13.70 -1.79
N SER A 271 -14.66 12.86 -2.81
CA SER A 271 -15.30 13.04 -4.12
C SER A 271 -16.65 12.33 -4.11
N ARG A 272 -17.76 13.08 -4.23
CA ARG A 272 -19.09 12.54 -4.51
C ARG A 272 -19.38 12.75 -6.00
N ARG A 273 -19.58 11.67 -6.75
CA ARG A 273 -20.19 11.73 -8.09
C ARG A 273 -21.73 11.89 -7.97
N PRO A 274 -22.38 12.64 -8.88
CA PRO A 274 -23.83 12.77 -8.89
C PRO A 274 -24.47 11.48 -9.43
N GLY A 275 -25.44 10.94 -8.69
CA GLY A 275 -26.27 9.83 -9.12
C GLY A 275 -27.36 10.30 -10.08
N GLY A 276 -27.35 9.81 -11.31
CA GLY A 276 -28.47 9.93 -12.23
C GLY A 276 -29.56 8.93 -11.85
N ARG A 277 -30.75 9.44 -11.53
CA ARG A 277 -31.99 8.66 -11.43
C ARG A 277 -32.48 8.31 -12.83
N GLY A 278 -32.95 7.09 -13.01
CA GLY A 278 -33.64 6.66 -14.22
C GLY A 278 -34.28 5.28 -14.05
N THR A 279 -35.42 5.22 -13.37
CA THR A 279 -36.47 4.22 -13.61
C THR A 279 -37.79 4.97 -13.67
N PRO A 280 -38.71 4.56 -14.57
CA PRO A 280 -39.84 3.82 -14.02
C PRO A 280 -40.43 2.72 -14.94
N THR A 281 -41.13 1.82 -14.24
CA THR A 281 -42.34 1.08 -14.65
C THR A 281 -42.25 -0.01 -15.72
N ARG A 282 -42.24 -1.26 -15.22
CA ARG A 282 -42.85 -2.43 -15.87
C ARG A 282 -44.38 -2.35 -15.72
N THR A 283 -45.09 -2.44 -16.83
CA THR A 283 -46.51 -2.81 -16.88
C THR A 283 -46.64 -4.31 -17.12
N CYS A 284 -47.50 -4.96 -16.33
CA CYS A 284 -48.01 -6.29 -16.60
C CYS A 284 -49.01 -6.24 -17.76
N GLY A 285 -48.94 -7.23 -18.64
CA GLY A 285 -49.94 -7.53 -19.65
C GLY A 285 -49.85 -9.02 -19.96
N SER A 286 -50.99 -9.68 -19.75
CA SER A 286 -51.35 -11.09 -19.99
C SER A 286 -50.64 -11.83 -21.12
#